data_AF-A0A6I3KGN3-F1
#
_entry.id   AF-A0A6I3KGN3-F1
#
_cell.length_a   1.000
_cell.length_b   1.000
_cell.length_c   1.000
_cell.angle_alpha   90.00
_cell.angle_beta   90.00
_cell.angle_gamma   90.00
#
_symmetry.space_group_name_H-M   'P 1'
#
loop_
_entity.id
_entity.type
_entity.pdbx_description
1 polymer ?
#
loop_
_entity_poly.entity_id
_entity_poly.type
_entity_poly.pdbx_seq_one_letter_code
_entity_poly.pdbx_strand_id
1 'polypeptide(L)'
;MTLSRSIDIFVKDRNGRRLPGALISFSLDGAVAGSVPESDGRARIDLENDYTGPVGVTVDYSGEKQTQTLAPGVSSYTFTYDVDIAPKENHIALIVGIILVGAATVLAFSFPETTPLQTKLVQGLLSLGLGAIATEVSGLIRADLKLGTRLAVGASGAFAVFVILWFTNAML
;
A
#
# COMPACT_ATOMS: atom_id res chain seq x y z
N MET A 1 -11.42 30.28 -15.48
CA MET A 1 -10.89 29.20 -14.61
C MET A 1 -9.55 28.79 -15.18
N THR A 2 -8.46 29.22 -14.57
CA THR A 2 -7.10 28.87 -14.97
C THR A 2 -6.68 27.58 -14.24
N LEU A 3 -6.13 26.62 -14.99
CA LEU A 3 -5.76 25.30 -14.50
C LEU A 3 -4.41 25.37 -13.77
N SER A 4 -4.35 24.92 -12.52
CA SER A 4 -3.11 24.73 -11.80
C SER A 4 -2.26 23.67 -12.51
N ARG A 5 -0.97 23.95 -12.71
CA ARG A 5 -0.02 23.01 -13.30
C ARG A 5 0.67 22.24 -12.19
N SER A 6 0.79 20.94 -12.39
CA SER A 6 1.50 20.06 -11.45
C SER A 6 2.58 19.27 -12.18
N ILE A 7 3.68 19.03 -11.49
CA ILE A 7 4.78 18.22 -12.00
C ILE A 7 5.02 17.05 -11.05
N ASP A 8 4.89 15.82 -11.56
CA ASP A 8 5.20 14.59 -10.84
C ASP A 8 6.66 14.16 -11.10
N ILE A 9 7.44 14.03 -10.04
CA ILE A 9 8.81 13.52 -10.09
C ILE A 9 8.82 12.10 -9.57
N PHE A 10 9.50 11.22 -10.32
CA PHE A 10 9.75 9.84 -9.92
C PHE A 10 11.24 9.59 -9.80
N VAL A 11 11.63 8.80 -8.81
CA VAL A 11 13.01 8.32 -8.63
C VAL A 11 12.95 6.80 -8.65
N LYS A 12 13.71 6.19 -9.54
CA LYS A 12 13.68 4.76 -9.78
C LYS A 12 15.06 4.12 -9.76
N ASP A 13 15.06 2.83 -9.44
CA ASP A 13 16.22 1.95 -9.51
C ASP A 13 16.47 1.47 -10.96
N ARG A 14 17.53 0.69 -11.20
CA ARG A 14 17.87 0.16 -12.53
C ARG A 14 16.80 -0.75 -13.15
N ASN A 15 15.89 -1.27 -12.31
CA ASN A 15 14.82 -2.18 -12.68
C ASN A 15 13.46 -1.46 -12.80
N GLY A 16 13.44 -0.13 -12.68
CA GLY A 16 12.23 0.67 -12.77
C GLY A 16 11.34 0.67 -11.51
N ARG A 17 11.83 0.14 -10.38
CA ARG A 17 11.17 0.17 -9.08
C ARG A 17 11.36 1.54 -8.43
N ARG A 18 10.39 2.00 -7.63
CA ARG A 18 10.50 3.27 -6.90
C ARG A 18 11.64 3.18 -5.89
N LEU A 19 12.46 4.21 -5.84
CA LEU A 19 13.64 4.29 -4.97
C LEU A 19 13.32 5.11 -3.71
N PRO A 20 13.01 4.47 -2.56
CA PRO A 20 12.66 5.18 -1.34
C PRO A 20 13.90 5.77 -0.66
N GLY A 21 13.70 6.82 0.14
CA GLY A 21 14.76 7.49 0.91
C GLY A 21 15.48 8.60 0.16
N ALA A 22 15.09 8.91 -1.08
CA ALA A 22 15.66 10.03 -1.82
C ALA A 22 15.12 11.38 -1.30
N LEU A 23 15.99 12.38 -1.20
CA LEU A 23 15.62 13.78 -0.98
C LEU A 23 15.37 14.43 -2.34
N ILE A 24 14.13 14.87 -2.59
CA ILE A 24 13.75 15.55 -3.83
C ILE A 24 13.53 17.02 -3.52
N SER A 25 14.30 17.90 -4.14
CA SER A 25 14.22 19.35 -3.95
C SER A 25 13.80 20.03 -5.26
N PHE A 26 12.97 21.04 -5.15
CA PHE A 26 12.48 21.85 -6.26
C PHE A 26 13.04 23.27 -6.17
N SER A 27 13.38 23.85 -7.32
CA SER A 27 13.73 25.26 -7.44
C SER A 27 12.97 25.93 -8.57
N LEU A 28 12.58 27.18 -8.33
CA LEU A 28 11.94 28.06 -9.31
C LEU A 28 12.86 29.26 -9.47
N ASP A 29 13.28 29.54 -10.71
CA ASP A 29 14.20 30.64 -11.05
C ASP A 29 15.50 30.66 -10.19
N GLY A 30 15.97 29.47 -9.81
CA GLY A 30 17.18 29.28 -9.00
C GLY A 30 16.97 29.39 -7.49
N ALA A 31 15.79 29.81 -7.01
CA ALA A 31 15.44 29.81 -5.59
C ALA A 31 14.80 28.47 -5.19
N VAL A 32 15.12 27.97 -3.99
CA VAL A 32 14.51 26.75 -3.46
C VAL A 32 13.02 27.00 -3.19
N ALA A 33 12.16 26.21 -3.82
CA ALA A 33 10.71 26.31 -3.70
C ALA A 33 10.11 25.27 -2.74
N GLY A 34 10.80 24.15 -2.52
CA GLY A 34 10.39 23.13 -1.56
C GLY A 34 11.22 21.87 -1.67
N SER A 35 11.03 20.95 -0.71
CA SER A 35 11.67 19.64 -0.74
C SER A 35 10.81 18.57 -0.08
N VAL A 36 11.03 17.33 -0.49
CA VAL A 36 10.42 16.12 0.07
C VAL A 36 11.55 15.23 0.56
N PRO A 37 11.89 15.28 1.87
CA PRO A 37 12.86 14.36 2.45
C PRO A 37 12.30 12.95 2.53
N GLU A 38 13.18 11.96 2.49
CA GLU A 38 12.85 10.53 2.65
C GLU A 38 11.68 10.06 1.75
N SER A 39 11.62 10.58 0.52
CA SER A 39 10.50 10.28 -0.39
C SER A 39 10.39 8.79 -0.70
N ASP A 40 9.18 8.29 -0.97
CA ASP A 40 8.94 6.92 -1.48
C ASP A 40 9.27 6.80 -2.99
N GLY A 41 10.29 7.53 -3.46
CA GLY A 41 10.63 7.64 -4.88
C GLY A 41 9.61 8.43 -5.71
N ARG A 42 8.81 9.29 -5.06
CA ARG A 42 7.86 10.20 -5.71
C ARG A 42 7.78 11.54 -4.97
N ALA A 43 7.72 12.63 -5.74
CA ALA A 43 7.33 13.95 -5.24
C ALA A 43 6.44 14.66 -6.27
N ARG A 44 5.68 15.65 -5.81
CA ARG A 44 4.88 16.52 -6.66
C ARG A 44 5.06 17.96 -6.21
N ILE A 45 5.18 18.85 -7.18
CA ILE A 45 5.06 20.29 -6.97
C ILE A 45 3.86 20.80 -7.76
N ASP A 46 3.03 21.58 -7.09
CA ASP A 46 1.95 22.34 -7.70
C ASP A 46 2.44 23.77 -7.90
N LEU A 47 2.35 24.25 -9.14
CA LEU A 47 2.80 25.57 -9.54
C LEU A 47 1.61 26.53 -9.57
N GLU A 48 1.87 27.77 -9.17
CA GLU A 48 0.91 28.86 -9.34
C GLU A 48 0.62 29.10 -10.83
N ASN A 49 -0.59 29.59 -11.13
CA ASN A 49 -1.15 29.62 -12.48
C ASN A 49 -0.37 30.49 -13.48
N ASP A 50 0.42 31.43 -13.00
CA ASP A 50 1.23 32.37 -13.76
C ASP A 50 2.69 31.94 -13.89
N TYR A 51 3.12 30.87 -13.21
CA TYR A 51 4.48 30.39 -13.31
C TYR A 51 4.73 29.65 -14.64
N THR A 52 5.35 30.35 -15.58
CA THR A 52 5.77 29.81 -16.89
C THR A 52 7.26 29.52 -16.98
N GLY A 53 8.00 29.69 -15.88
CA GLY A 53 9.45 29.50 -15.83
C GLY A 53 9.90 28.02 -15.83
N PRO A 54 11.21 27.78 -15.96
CA PRO A 54 11.79 26.45 -15.85
C PRO A 54 11.83 25.99 -14.39
N VAL A 55 11.48 24.72 -14.14
CA VAL A 55 11.54 24.13 -12.80
C VAL A 55 12.83 23.32 -12.64
N GLY A 56 13.68 23.71 -11.71
CA GLY A 56 14.83 22.91 -11.30
C GLY A 56 14.40 21.80 -10.34
N VAL A 57 14.92 20.60 -10.55
CA VAL A 57 14.71 19.45 -9.67
C VAL A 57 16.05 18.84 -9.36
N THR A 58 16.36 18.71 -8.07
CA THR A 58 17.55 18.02 -7.58
C THR A 58 17.10 16.82 -6.76
N VAL A 59 17.62 15.65 -7.10
CA VAL A 59 17.45 14.43 -6.32
C VAL A 59 18.79 14.08 -5.70
N ASP A 60 18.80 13.86 -4.39
CA ASP A 60 19.94 13.32 -3.63
C ASP A 60 19.55 11.95 -3.10
N TYR A 61 20.32 10.93 -3.49
CA TYR A 61 20.16 9.58 -3.01
C TYR A 61 21.52 9.02 -2.60
N SER A 62 21.65 8.65 -1.33
CA SER A 62 22.89 8.09 -0.77
C SER A 62 24.13 8.96 -1.03
N GLY A 63 23.98 10.29 -1.12
CA GLY A 63 25.06 11.24 -1.40
C GLY A 63 25.31 11.49 -2.89
N GLU A 64 24.66 10.76 -3.80
CA GLU A 64 24.72 11.02 -5.23
C GLU A 64 23.59 11.96 -5.66
N LYS A 65 23.99 13.12 -6.20
CA LYS A 65 23.06 14.17 -6.65
C LYS A 65 22.88 14.15 -8.16
N GLN A 66 21.63 14.08 -8.61
CA GLN A 66 21.25 14.33 -9.99
C GLN A 66 20.38 15.60 -10.05
N THR A 67 20.67 16.50 -10.99
CA THR A 67 19.91 17.75 -11.16
C THR A 67 19.42 17.88 -12.58
N GLN A 68 18.16 18.28 -12.74
CA GLN A 68 17.54 18.50 -14.03
C GLN A 68 16.73 19.80 -14.02
N THR A 69 16.88 20.60 -15.07
CA THR A 69 15.98 21.73 -15.35
C THR A 69 14.90 21.26 -16.32
N LEU A 70 13.64 21.39 -15.92
CA LEU A 70 12.47 20.97 -16.67
C LEU A 70 11.90 22.16 -17.45
N ALA A 71 11.70 21.96 -18.75
CA ALA A 71 11.09 22.95 -19.61
C ALA A 71 9.63 23.25 -19.20
N PRO A 72 9.10 24.43 -19.56
CA PRO A 72 7.68 24.71 -19.46
C PRO A 72 6.86 23.64 -20.22
N GLY A 73 5.77 23.17 -19.62
CA GLY A 73 4.89 22.14 -20.20
C GLY A 73 5.20 20.69 -19.79
N VAL A 74 6.35 20.40 -19.18
CA VAL A 74 6.62 19.07 -18.62
C VAL A 74 5.69 18.80 -17.42
N SER A 75 4.96 17.69 -17.45
CA SER A 75 4.08 17.24 -16.35
C SER A 75 4.70 16.15 -15.49
N SER A 76 5.74 15.47 -15.97
CA SER A 76 6.47 14.48 -15.19
C SER A 76 7.91 14.27 -15.66
N TYR A 77 8.77 13.83 -14.74
CA TYR A 77 10.14 13.44 -15.03
C TYR A 77 10.58 12.29 -14.14
N THR A 78 11.44 11.42 -14.66
CA THR A 78 11.94 10.24 -13.93
C THR A 78 13.45 10.29 -13.86
N PHE A 79 13.99 10.28 -12.64
CA PHE A 79 15.40 10.03 -12.35
C PHE A 79 15.62 8.53 -12.20
N THR A 80 16.72 8.03 -12.75
CA THR A 80 17.10 6.63 -12.66
C THR A 80 18.49 6.53 -12.06
N TYR A 81 18.62 5.76 -10.99
CA TYR A 81 19.89 5.42 -10.37
C TYR A 81 20.27 3.99 -10.71
N ASP A 82 21.55 3.75 -10.96
CA ASP A 82 22.07 2.39 -11.22
C ASP A 82 22.25 1.61 -9.90
N VAL A 83 21.18 1.49 -9.13
CA VAL A 83 21.11 0.70 -7.90
C VAL A 83 20.04 -0.36 -8.05
N ASP A 84 20.19 -1.47 -7.34
CA ASP A 84 19.17 -2.52 -7.26
C ASP A 84 18.69 -2.60 -5.82
N ILE A 85 17.46 -2.17 -5.59
CA ILE A 85 16.82 -2.28 -4.28
C ILE A 85 15.99 -3.55 -4.24
N ALA A 86 16.31 -4.43 -3.29
CA ALA A 86 15.45 -5.56 -3.00
C ALA A 86 14.02 -5.05 -2.71
N PRO A 87 12.97 -5.74 -3.22
CA PRO A 87 11.61 -5.35 -2.90
C PRO A 87 11.44 -5.43 -1.38
N LYS A 88 11.02 -4.33 -0.76
CA LYS A 88 10.65 -4.32 0.65
C LYS A 88 9.26 -4.95 0.77
N GLU A 89 9.22 -6.28 0.87
CA GLU A 89 7.98 -7.02 1.10
C GLU A 89 7.45 -6.71 2.51
N ASN A 90 6.44 -5.86 2.60
CA ASN A 90 5.79 -5.53 3.86
C ASN A 90 4.66 -6.53 4.15
N HIS A 91 4.98 -7.64 4.80
CA HIS A 91 3.99 -8.65 5.23
C HIS A 91 3.23 -8.25 6.51
N ILE A 92 2.81 -6.99 6.62
CA ILE A 92 2.16 -6.47 7.82
C ILE A 92 0.83 -7.21 8.06
N ALA A 93 0.08 -7.51 7.00
CA ALA A 93 -1.17 -8.25 7.12
C ALA A 93 -0.94 -9.67 7.62
N LEU A 94 0.12 -10.36 7.14
CA LEU A 94 0.50 -11.68 7.63
C LEU A 94 0.83 -11.66 9.13
N ILE A 95 1.66 -10.71 9.55
CA ILE A 95 2.10 -10.59 10.95
C ILE A 95 0.91 -10.33 11.87
N VAL A 96 0.06 -9.37 11.52
CA VAL A 96 -1.17 -9.08 12.27
C VAL A 96 -2.07 -10.30 12.31
N GLY A 97 -2.23 -11.01 11.18
CA GLY A 97 -3.03 -12.22 11.09
C GLY A 97 -2.55 -13.33 12.02
N ILE A 98 -1.24 -13.60 12.06
CA ILE A 98 -0.63 -14.58 12.96
C ILE A 98 -0.86 -14.21 14.43
N ILE A 99 -0.69 -12.93 14.78
CA ILE A 99 -0.92 -12.44 16.16
C ILE A 99 -2.38 -12.66 16.57
N LEU A 100 -3.35 -12.32 15.69
CA LEU A 100 -4.77 -12.48 16.00
C LEU A 100 -5.17 -13.96 16.14
N VAL A 101 -4.66 -14.83 15.26
CA VAL A 101 -4.88 -16.29 15.38
C VAL A 101 -4.29 -16.79 16.69
N GLY A 102 -3.04 -16.43 17.01
CA GLY A 102 -2.39 -16.81 18.25
C GLY A 102 -3.17 -16.34 19.49
N ALA A 103 -3.65 -15.09 19.50
CA ALA A 103 -4.47 -14.56 20.58
C ALA A 103 -5.80 -15.32 20.72
N ALA A 104 -6.48 -15.61 19.61
CA ALA A 104 -7.71 -16.40 19.61
C ALA A 104 -7.48 -17.82 20.16
N THR A 105 -6.37 -18.45 19.78
CA THR A 105 -5.98 -19.78 20.28
C THR A 105 -5.71 -19.75 21.77
N VAL A 106 -4.93 -18.78 22.28
CA VAL A 106 -4.65 -18.64 23.71
C VAL A 106 -5.95 -18.44 24.49
N LEU A 107 -6.83 -17.54 24.04
CA LEU A 107 -8.13 -17.30 24.67
C LEU A 107 -8.99 -18.58 24.69
N ALA A 108 -9.00 -19.36 23.62
CA ALA A 108 -9.76 -20.61 23.55
C ALA A 108 -9.28 -21.67 24.56
N PHE A 109 -7.97 -21.77 24.81
CA PHE A 109 -7.41 -22.75 25.75
C PHE A 109 -7.41 -22.26 27.20
N SER A 110 -7.32 -20.96 27.46
CA SER A 110 -7.30 -20.42 28.82
C SER A 110 -8.69 -20.39 29.49
N PHE A 111 -9.77 -20.41 28.72
CA PHE A 111 -11.13 -20.34 29.23
C PHE A 111 -11.97 -21.54 28.76
N PRO A 112 -11.85 -22.72 29.41
CA PRO A 112 -12.55 -23.94 28.98
C PRO A 112 -14.08 -23.84 29.09
N GLU A 113 -14.61 -23.00 29.99
CA GLU A 113 -16.04 -22.68 30.07
C GLU A 113 -16.31 -21.30 29.45
N THR A 114 -16.38 -21.22 28.12
CA THR A 114 -16.70 -19.97 27.43
C THR A 114 -18.19 -19.66 27.46
N THR A 115 -18.54 -18.43 27.84
CA THR A 115 -19.90 -17.90 27.64
C THR A 115 -20.22 -17.73 26.14
N PRO A 116 -21.51 -17.70 25.74
CA PRO A 116 -21.90 -17.52 24.34
C PRO A 116 -21.32 -16.26 23.67
N LEU A 117 -21.12 -15.19 24.45
CA LEU A 117 -20.49 -13.96 23.97
C LEU A 117 -18.99 -14.17 23.69
N GLN A 118 -18.28 -14.87 24.57
CA GLN A 118 -16.86 -15.16 24.40
C GLN A 118 -16.60 -16.06 23.20
N THR A 119 -17.43 -17.07 22.95
CA THR A 119 -17.33 -17.93 21.76
C THR A 119 -17.43 -17.10 20.47
N LYS A 120 -18.38 -16.16 20.41
CA LYS A 120 -18.52 -15.26 19.25
C LYS A 120 -17.31 -14.34 19.06
N LEU A 121 -16.75 -13.82 20.16
CA LEU A 121 -15.56 -12.97 20.10
C LEU A 121 -14.33 -13.75 19.62
N VAL A 122 -14.12 -14.98 20.12
CA VAL A 122 -13.01 -15.86 19.68
C VAL A 122 -13.15 -16.23 18.21
N GLN A 123 -14.35 -16.62 17.76
CA GLN A 123 -14.62 -16.91 16.35
C GLN A 123 -14.41 -15.67 15.45
N GLY A 124 -14.81 -14.49 15.91
CA GLY A 124 -14.58 -13.22 15.21
C GLY A 124 -13.09 -12.91 15.06
N LEU A 125 -12.33 -12.99 16.15
CA LEU A 125 -10.87 -12.82 16.16
C LEU A 125 -10.17 -13.81 15.24
N LEU A 126 -10.56 -15.09 15.32
CA LEU A 126 -10.01 -16.14 14.47
C LEU A 126 -10.30 -15.88 12.98
N SER A 127 -11.53 -15.46 12.65
CA SER A 127 -11.94 -15.14 11.28
C SER A 127 -11.16 -13.95 10.72
N LEU A 128 -10.94 -12.90 11.52
CA LEU A 128 -10.13 -11.75 11.14
C LEU A 128 -8.66 -12.13 10.92
N GLY A 129 -8.09 -12.93 11.84
CA GLY A 129 -6.72 -13.40 11.74
C GLY A 129 -6.49 -14.25 10.49
N LEU A 130 -7.35 -15.25 10.24
CA LEU A 130 -7.31 -16.08 9.04
C LEU A 130 -7.55 -15.25 7.77
N GLY A 131 -8.41 -14.23 7.85
CA GLY A 131 -8.64 -13.32 6.73
C GLY A 131 -7.40 -12.52 6.35
N ALA A 132 -6.70 -11.95 7.34
CA ALA A 132 -5.47 -11.19 7.13
C ALA A 132 -4.32 -12.08 6.59
N ILE A 133 -4.25 -13.35 7.00
CA ILE A 133 -3.31 -14.32 6.40
C ILE A 133 -3.70 -14.60 4.94
N ALA A 134 -5.00 -14.78 4.65
CA ALA A 134 -5.49 -15.11 3.32
C ALA A 134 -5.26 -14.00 2.28
N THR A 135 -5.08 -12.73 2.67
CA THR A 135 -4.76 -11.65 1.72
C THR A 135 -3.33 -11.69 1.19
N GLU A 136 -2.43 -12.34 1.91
CA GLU A 136 -1.02 -12.47 1.51
C GLU A 136 -0.83 -13.66 0.57
N VAL A 137 -1.72 -14.64 0.64
CA VAL A 137 -1.74 -15.78 -0.27
C VAL A 137 -2.48 -15.40 -1.55
N SER A 138 -1.78 -14.65 -2.42
CA SER A 138 -2.29 -14.26 -3.75
C SER A 138 -2.77 -15.49 -4.52
N GLY A 139 -4.07 -15.52 -4.84
CA GLY A 139 -4.68 -16.50 -5.75
C GLY A 139 -5.39 -17.70 -5.12
N LEU A 140 -5.41 -17.89 -3.80
CA LEU A 140 -5.85 -19.18 -3.20
C LEU A 140 -7.32 -19.27 -2.76
N ILE A 141 -8.09 -18.18 -2.63
CA ILE A 141 -9.48 -18.30 -2.17
C ILE A 141 -10.42 -17.39 -2.97
N ARG A 142 -11.12 -17.99 -3.95
CA ARG A 142 -12.39 -17.51 -4.49
C ARG A 142 -13.49 -18.41 -3.93
N ALA A 143 -14.34 -17.87 -3.09
CA ALA A 143 -15.57 -18.54 -2.66
C ALA A 143 -16.69 -18.09 -3.59
N ASP A 144 -17.10 -18.96 -4.50
CA ASP A 144 -18.29 -18.79 -5.33
C ASP A 144 -19.43 -19.60 -4.74
N LEU A 145 -20.29 -18.96 -3.95
CA LEU A 145 -21.52 -19.59 -3.47
C LEU A 145 -22.57 -19.50 -4.59
N LYS A 146 -22.92 -20.66 -5.16
CA LYS A 146 -23.98 -20.79 -6.16
C LYS A 146 -25.27 -21.28 -5.49
N LEU A 147 -26.35 -20.51 -5.61
CA LEU A 147 -27.71 -20.96 -5.26
C LEU A 147 -28.37 -21.44 -6.57
N GLY A 148 -28.27 -22.74 -6.84
CA GLY A 148 -28.71 -23.34 -8.11
C GLY A 148 -27.82 -22.93 -9.29
N THR A 149 -28.40 -22.41 -10.38
CA THR A 149 -27.68 -21.97 -11.60
C THR A 149 -27.18 -20.53 -11.56
N ARG A 150 -27.44 -19.78 -10.48
CA ARG A 150 -27.02 -18.37 -10.35
C ARG A 150 -26.00 -18.20 -9.22
N LEU A 151 -24.96 -17.43 -9.51
CA LEU A 151 -23.94 -17.04 -8.53
C LEU A 151 -24.61 -16.09 -7.52
N ALA A 152 -24.66 -16.48 -6.25
CA ALA A 152 -25.34 -15.71 -5.22
C ALA A 152 -24.39 -14.76 -4.50
N VAL A 153 -23.16 -15.19 -4.21
CA VAL A 153 -22.11 -14.37 -3.60
C VAL A 153 -20.76 -14.83 -4.12
N GLY A 154 -19.98 -13.91 -4.69
CA GLY A 154 -18.57 -14.11 -5.01
C GLY A 154 -17.71 -13.30 -4.05
N ALA A 155 -16.83 -13.97 -3.31
CA ALA A 155 -15.92 -13.33 -2.36
C ALA A 155 -14.48 -13.82 -2.58
N SER A 156 -13.49 -12.93 -2.46
CA SER A 156 -12.07 -13.28 -2.58
C SER A 156 -11.27 -12.92 -1.32
N GLY A 157 -10.21 -13.67 -1.04
CA GLY A 157 -9.28 -13.40 0.06
C GLY A 157 -9.95 -13.47 1.44
N ALA A 158 -9.68 -12.50 2.31
CA ALA A 158 -10.22 -12.45 3.68
C ALA A 158 -11.75 -12.55 3.75
N PHE A 159 -12.44 -11.90 2.80
CA PHE A 159 -13.89 -11.86 2.75
C PHE A 159 -14.48 -13.24 2.42
N ALA A 160 -13.76 -14.07 1.67
CA ALA A 160 -14.18 -15.43 1.35
C ALA A 160 -14.16 -16.34 2.58
N VAL A 161 -13.12 -16.22 3.42
CA VAL A 161 -13.02 -16.96 4.68
C VAL A 161 -14.13 -16.56 5.64
N PHE A 162 -14.39 -15.26 5.77
CA PHE A 162 -15.51 -14.75 6.58
C PHE A 162 -16.86 -15.27 6.09
N VAL A 163 -17.13 -15.22 4.78
CA VAL A 163 -18.39 -15.70 4.20
C VAL A 163 -18.56 -17.21 4.41
N ILE A 164 -17.52 -18.02 4.21
CA ILE A 164 -17.57 -19.47 4.45
C ILE A 164 -17.88 -19.76 5.93
N LEU A 165 -17.14 -19.15 6.86
CA LEU A 165 -17.34 -19.36 8.30
C LEU A 165 -18.72 -18.86 8.78
N TRP A 166 -19.20 -17.75 8.24
CA TRP A 166 -20.52 -17.22 8.58
C TRP A 166 -21.64 -18.18 8.14
N PHE A 167 -21.57 -18.70 6.91
CA PHE A 167 -22.60 -19.60 6.39
C PHE A 167 -22.54 -21.01 6.98
N THR A 168 -21.37 -21.55 7.29
CA THR A 168 -21.28 -22.86 7.97
C THR A 168 -21.73 -22.81 9.42
N ASN A 169 -21.51 -21.68 10.11
CA ASN A 169 -21.96 -21.49 11.49
C ASN A 169 -23.45 -21.09 11.60
N ALA A 170 -24.08 -20.63 10.52
CA ALA A 170 -25.52 -20.34 10.46
C ALA A 170 -26.40 -21.58 10.19
N MET A 171 -25.79 -22.73 9.86
CA MET A 171 -26.48 -24.00 9.59
C MET A 171 -26.39 -25.03 10.73
N LEU A 172 -25.67 -24.70 11.83
CA LEU A 172 -25.65 -25.46 13.08
C LEU A 172 -26.48 -24.74 14.14
#